data_AF-A0A6J1P532-F1
#
_entry.id   AF-A0A6J1P532-F1
#
_cell.length_a   1.000
_cell.length_b   1.000
_cell.length_c   1.000
_cell.angle_alpha   90.00
_cell.angle_beta   90.00
_cell.angle_gamma   90.00
#
_symmetry.space_group_name_H-M   'P 1'
#
loop_
_entity.id
_entity.type
_entity.pdbx_description
1 polymer ?
#
loop_
_entity_poly.entity_id
_entity_poly.type
_entity_poly.pdbx_seq_one_letter_code
_entity_poly.pdbx_strand_id
1 'polypeptide(L)'
;MRVKQMHVISKSKLVDGLVTFMKKMVSAKIGDRIKVHKNIEDLYEYIPKAILPKDFGGDERSLDTLQAEWIDAFSSDEYLKYLQEMNEATTNESCRPRNQFSEHYAGMPGTFRYLTVD
;
A
#
# COMPACT_ATOMS: atom_id res chain seq x y z
N MET A 1 -1.73 5.75 2.11
CA MET A 1 -0.77 5.05 1.22
C MET A 1 -1.48 4.56 -0.04
N ARG A 2 -0.84 4.64 -1.22
CA ARG A 2 -1.39 4.17 -2.51
C ARG A 2 -0.38 3.23 -3.17
N VAL A 3 -0.66 1.93 -3.15
CA VAL A 3 0.19 0.91 -3.79
C VAL A 3 0.21 1.13 -5.30
N LYS A 4 1.36 1.34 -5.93
CA LYS A 4 1.45 1.53 -7.39
C LYS A 4 1.31 0.20 -8.12
N GLN A 5 2.22 -0.74 -7.87
CA GLN A 5 2.29 -2.08 -8.45
C GLN A 5 2.97 -3.04 -7.46
N MET A 6 2.67 -4.33 -7.56
CA MET A 6 3.31 -5.40 -6.81
C MET A 6 3.81 -6.47 -7.78
N HIS A 7 5.08 -6.82 -7.69
CA HIS A 7 5.71 -7.80 -8.57
C HIS A 7 6.15 -9.02 -7.76
N VAL A 8 5.69 -10.20 -8.18
CA VAL A 8 6.06 -11.48 -7.55
C VAL A 8 6.84 -12.29 -8.57
N ILE A 9 8.05 -12.71 -8.23
CA ILE A 9 8.88 -13.54 -9.10
C ILE A 9 8.81 -14.98 -8.60
N SER A 10 8.24 -15.87 -9.40
CA SER A 10 8.24 -17.30 -9.07
C SER A 10 8.02 -18.16 -10.30
N LYS A 11 8.70 -19.31 -10.34
CA LYS A 11 8.48 -20.36 -11.34
C LYS A 11 7.49 -21.43 -10.88
N SER A 12 7.08 -21.39 -9.61
CA SER A 12 6.25 -22.44 -9.02
C SER A 12 4.77 -22.22 -9.32
N LYS A 13 4.11 -23.22 -9.90
CA LYS A 13 2.66 -23.21 -10.16
C LYS A 13 1.82 -23.07 -8.88
N LEU A 14 2.36 -23.47 -7.73
CA LEU A 14 1.69 -23.28 -6.44
C LEU A 14 1.57 -21.80 -6.08
N VAL A 15 2.60 -21.01 -6.38
CA VAL A 15 2.61 -19.56 -6.13
C VAL A 15 1.61 -18.86 -7.03
N ASP A 16 1.49 -19.26 -8.30
CA ASP A 16 0.46 -18.74 -9.21
C ASP A 16 -0.95 -18.99 -8.66
N GLY A 17 -1.20 -20.18 -8.13
CA GLY A 17 -2.46 -20.54 -7.47
C GLY A 17 -2.75 -19.68 -6.24
N LEU A 18 -1.76 -19.49 -5.37
CA LEU A 18 -1.88 -18.67 -4.17
C LEU A 18 -2.14 -17.19 -4.51
N VAL A 19 -1.43 -16.63 -5.49
CA VAL A 19 -1.64 -15.25 -5.94
C VAL A 19 -3.02 -15.09 -6.56
N THR A 20 -3.49 -16.07 -7.33
CA THR A 20 -4.86 -16.06 -7.89
C THR A 20 -5.92 -16.09 -6.79
N PHE A 21 -5.68 -16.83 -5.72
CA PHE A 21 -6.55 -16.83 -4.54
C PHE A 21 -6.53 -15.47 -3.82
N MET A 22 -5.34 -14.91 -3.54
CA MET A 22 -5.22 -13.58 -2.94
C MET A 22 -5.87 -12.48 -3.78
N LYS A 23 -5.77 -12.56 -5.11
CA LYS A 23 -6.40 -11.61 -6.04
C LYS A 23 -7.92 -11.56 -5.88
N LYS A 24 -8.56 -12.66 -5.48
CA LYS A 24 -10.01 -12.69 -5.19
C LYS A 24 -10.36 -12.06 -3.84
N MET A 25 -9.41 -11.99 -2.90
CA MET A 25 -9.62 -11.41 -1.58
C MET A 25 -9.45 -9.88 -1.58
N VAL A 26 -8.59 -9.36 -2.45
CA VAL A 26 -8.38 -7.91 -2.60
C VAL A 26 -9.35 -7.30 -3.62
N SER A 27 -9.56 -5.99 -3.56
CA SER A 27 -10.35 -5.30 -4.59
C SER A 27 -9.75 -5.49 -5.98
N ALA A 28 -10.58 -5.50 -7.03
CA ALA A 28 -10.14 -5.63 -8.42
C ALA A 28 -9.01 -4.64 -8.77
N LYS A 29 -9.11 -3.41 -8.26
CA LYS A 29 -8.09 -2.35 -8.43
C LYS A 29 -6.71 -2.72 -7.85
N ILE A 30 -6.66 -3.49 -6.76
CA ILE A 30 -5.41 -3.97 -6.17
C ILE A 30 -4.97 -5.25 -6.88
N GLY A 31 -5.91 -6.14 -7.22
CA GLY A 31 -5.63 -7.37 -7.97
C GLY A 31 -4.94 -7.10 -9.31
N ASP A 32 -5.37 -6.07 -10.04
CA ASP A 32 -4.78 -5.65 -11.33
C ASP A 32 -3.34 -5.14 -11.20
N ARG A 33 -2.98 -4.65 -10.00
CA ARG A 33 -1.63 -4.16 -9.70
C ARG A 33 -0.65 -5.28 -9.36
N ILE A 34 -1.14 -6.48 -9.07
CA ILE A 34 -0.31 -7.65 -8.76
C ILE A 34 0.07 -8.36 -10.06
N LYS A 35 1.35 -8.32 -10.40
CA LYS A 35 1.96 -8.99 -11.55
C LYS A 35 2.83 -10.15 -11.07
N VAL A 36 2.71 -11.30 -11.73
CA VAL A 36 3.54 -12.48 -11.45
C VAL A 36 4.44 -12.71 -12.65
N HIS A 37 5.73 -12.82 -12.39
CA HIS A 37 6.79 -12.95 -13.37
C HIS A 37 7.51 -14.28 -13.17
N LYS A 38 7.79 -15.01 -14.25
CA LYS A 38 8.50 -16.30 -14.18
C LYS A 38 10.01 -16.12 -14.20
N ASN A 39 10.47 -15.09 -14.91
CA ASN A 39 11.87 -14.74 -15.06
C ASN A 39 12.11 -13.32 -14.54
N ILE A 40 13.36 -13.04 -14.20
CA ILE A 40 13.80 -11.72 -13.74
C ILE A 40 13.85 -10.74 -14.94
N GLU A 41 14.03 -11.24 -16.15
CA GLU A 41 14.05 -10.43 -17.38
C GLU A 41 12.76 -9.63 -17.57
N ASP A 42 11.60 -10.26 -17.33
CA ASP A 42 10.29 -9.62 -17.39
C ASP A 42 10.15 -8.48 -16.37
N LEU A 43 10.92 -8.52 -15.27
CA LEU A 43 10.91 -7.47 -14.25
C LEU A 43 11.61 -6.21 -14.75
N TYR A 44 12.64 -6.34 -15.61
CA TYR A 44 13.42 -5.21 -16.09
C TYR A 44 12.60 -4.25 -16.96
N GLU A 45 11.48 -4.70 -17.54
CA GLU A 45 10.53 -3.85 -18.26
C GLU A 45 9.79 -2.86 -17.32
N TYR A 46 9.64 -3.22 -16.06
CA TYR A 46 8.91 -2.42 -15.06
C TYR A 46 9.85 -1.65 -14.14
N ILE A 47 11.02 -2.23 -13.82
CA ILE A 47 11.98 -1.71 -12.86
C ILE A 47 13.37 -1.68 -13.50
N PRO A 48 14.02 -0.51 -13.63
CA PRO A 48 15.36 -0.41 -14.20
C PRO A 48 16.40 -1.26 -13.45
N LYS A 49 17.33 -1.86 -14.19
CA LYS A 49 18.45 -2.65 -13.63
C LYS A 49 19.31 -1.86 -12.65
N ALA A 50 19.47 -0.57 -12.90
CA ALA A 50 20.28 0.32 -12.08
C ALA A 50 19.85 0.37 -10.60
N ILE A 51 18.57 0.12 -10.29
CA ILE A 51 18.03 0.17 -8.93
C ILE A 51 17.77 -1.21 -8.33
N LEU A 52 18.00 -2.27 -9.11
CA LEU A 52 17.81 -3.65 -8.63
C LEU A 52 19.11 -4.14 -7.98
N PRO A 53 19.01 -4.88 -6.85
CA PRO A 53 20.18 -5.45 -6.20
C PRO A 53 20.95 -6.39 -7.14
N LYS A 54 22.27 -6.48 -6.94
CA LYS A 54 23.15 -7.40 -7.68
C LYS A 54 22.67 -8.85 -7.67
N ASP A 55 22.09 -9.32 -6.57
CA ASP A 55 21.56 -10.68 -6.42
C ASP A 55 20.40 -10.99 -7.39
N PHE A 56 19.72 -9.95 -7.90
CA PHE A 56 18.67 -10.05 -8.92
C PHE A 56 19.14 -9.57 -10.29
N GLY A 57 20.46 -9.52 -10.53
CA GLY A 57 21.05 -9.14 -11.83
C GLY A 57 20.93 -7.66 -12.17
N GLY A 58 20.81 -6.79 -11.15
CA GLY A 58 20.93 -5.34 -11.30
C GLY A 58 22.31 -4.80 -10.91
N ASP A 59 22.45 -3.48 -10.92
CA ASP A 59 23.73 -2.79 -10.67
C ASP A 59 23.86 -2.21 -9.24
N GLU A 60 22.78 -2.25 -8.45
CA GLU A 60 22.72 -1.70 -7.09
C GLU A 60 23.54 -2.55 -6.09
N ARG A 61 23.65 -2.08 -4.84
CA ARG A 61 24.28 -2.82 -3.74
C ARG A 61 23.62 -4.20 -3.52
N SER A 62 24.34 -5.10 -2.86
CA SER A 62 23.83 -6.45 -2.58
C SER A 62 22.62 -6.38 -1.66
N LEU A 63 21.77 -7.42 -1.75
CA LEU A 63 20.57 -7.53 -0.93
C LEU A 63 20.89 -7.53 0.57
N ASP A 64 22.00 -8.17 0.96
CA ASP A 64 22.47 -8.23 2.34
C ASP A 64 22.82 -6.84 2.91
N THR A 65 23.56 -6.03 2.15
CA THR A 65 23.91 -4.67 2.57
C THR A 65 22.67 -3.79 2.67
N LEU A 66 21.76 -3.87 1.69
CA LEU A 66 20.50 -3.12 1.73
C LEU A 66 19.65 -3.55 2.93
N GLN A 67 19.56 -4.85 3.22
CA GLN A 67 18.83 -5.37 4.36
C GLN A 67 19.41 -4.84 5.68
N ALA A 68 20.74 -4.86 5.83
CA ALA A 68 21.40 -4.34 7.02
C ALA A 68 21.11 -2.85 7.24
N GLU A 69 21.18 -2.03 6.18
CA GLU A 69 20.86 -0.60 6.24
C GLU A 69 19.40 -0.34 6.63
N TRP A 70 18.45 -1.11 6.08
CA TRP A 70 17.04 -1.00 6.45
C TRP A 70 16.80 -1.41 7.91
N ILE A 71 17.45 -2.48 8.37
CA ILE A 71 17.36 -2.89 9.77
C ILE A 71 17.89 -1.79 10.68
N ASP A 72 19.05 -1.21 10.37
CA ASP A 72 19.64 -0.13 11.17
C ASP A 72 18.74 1.11 11.20
N ALA A 73 18.24 1.55 10.03
CA ALA A 73 17.33 2.68 9.92
C ALA A 73 16.06 2.50 10.77
N PHE A 74 15.45 1.31 10.73
CA PHE A 74 14.24 1.00 11.49
C PHE A 74 14.48 0.66 12.97
N SER A 75 15.69 0.25 13.32
CA SER A 75 16.06 -0.07 14.71
C SER A 75 16.56 1.14 15.49
N SER A 76 16.74 2.29 14.83
CA SER A 76 17.15 3.53 15.50
C SER A 76 16.12 3.95 16.55
N ASP A 77 16.61 4.31 17.75
CA ASP A 77 15.75 4.71 18.88
C ASP A 77 14.83 5.89 18.52
N GLU A 78 15.32 6.80 17.67
CA GLU A 78 14.54 7.94 17.16
C GLU A 78 13.36 7.47 16.30
N TYR A 79 13.60 6.54 15.37
CA TYR A 79 12.54 5.99 14.51
C TYR A 79 11.53 5.20 15.34
N LEU A 80 11.98 4.43 16.33
CA LEU A 80 11.09 3.67 17.22
C LEU A 80 10.21 4.60 18.06
N LYS A 81 10.77 5.68 18.61
CA LYS A 81 9.99 6.70 19.35
C LYS A 81 8.98 7.39 18.43
N TYR A 82 9.39 7.81 17.25
CA TYR A 82 8.49 8.38 16.25
C TYR A 82 7.33 7.43 15.91
N LEU A 83 7.63 6.14 15.74
CA LEU A 83 6.62 5.13 15.43
C LEU A 83 5.66 4.89 16.60
N GLN A 84 6.15 4.93 17.85
CA GLN A 84 5.30 4.90 19.05
C GLN A 84 4.37 6.12 19.10
N GLU A 85 4.90 7.34 18.92
CA GLU A 85 4.10 8.56 18.90
C GLU A 85 3.04 8.54 17.78
N MET A 86 3.42 8.09 16.57
CA MET A 86 2.46 7.92 15.47
C MET A 86 1.37 6.88 15.77
N ASN A 87 1.70 5.82 16.52
CA ASN A 87 0.74 4.80 16.90
C ASN A 87 -0.23 5.32 17.97
N GLU A 88 0.24 6.19 18.86
CA GLU A 88 -0.57 6.89 19.87
C GLU A 88 -1.41 8.03 19.28
N ALA A 89 -1.03 8.55 18.10
CA ALA A 89 -1.74 9.58 17.39
C ALA A 89 -3.11 9.06 16.89
N THR A 90 -4.08 9.11 17.80
CA THR A 90 -5.48 8.73 17.58
C THR A 90 -6.38 9.95 17.53
N THR A 91 -7.59 9.80 17.00
CA THR A 91 -8.56 10.91 16.97
C THR A 91 -9.19 11.09 18.35
N ASN A 92 -9.14 12.30 18.89
CA ASN A 92 -9.90 12.63 20.09
C ASN A 92 -11.41 12.66 19.77
N GLU A 93 -12.11 11.58 20.07
CA GLU A 93 -13.54 11.42 19.81
C GLU A 93 -14.41 12.48 20.53
N SER A 94 -13.91 13.12 21.59
CA SER A 94 -14.63 14.22 22.25
C SER A 94 -14.72 15.48 21.38
N CYS A 95 -13.76 15.65 20.46
CA CYS A 95 -13.72 16.77 19.50
C CYS A 95 -14.45 16.43 18.19
N ARG A 96 -14.96 15.20 18.04
CA ARG A 96 -15.72 14.82 16.85
C ARG A 96 -17.04 15.58 16.83
N PRO A 97 -17.32 16.40 15.80
CA PRO A 97 -18.63 17.03 15.69
C PRO A 97 -19.68 15.92 15.61
N ARG A 98 -20.60 15.91 16.59
CA ARG A 98 -21.76 15.03 16.53
C ARG A 98 -22.53 15.38 15.25
N ASN A 99 -23.13 14.37 14.60
CA ASN A 99 -24.05 14.56 13.47
C ASN A 99 -25.35 15.29 13.89
N GLN A 100 -25.25 16.43 14.58
CA GLN A 100 -26.32 17.40 14.63
C GLN A 100 -26.32 18.07 13.27
N PHE A 101 -27.34 17.75 12.48
CA PHE A 101 -27.65 18.44 11.25
C PHE A 101 -27.75 19.94 11.54
N SER A 102 -26.71 20.70 11.19
CA SER A 102 -26.65 22.14 11.44
C SER A 102 -27.34 22.86 10.29
N GLU A 103 -28.63 23.11 10.48
CA GLU A 103 -29.49 23.88 9.57
C GLU A 103 -28.88 25.25 9.21
N HIS A 104 -28.04 25.81 10.09
CA HIS A 104 -27.33 27.08 9.90
C HIS A 104 -26.13 27.06 8.93
N TYR A 105 -25.54 25.90 8.63
CA TYR A 105 -24.40 25.77 7.69
C TYR A 105 -24.78 25.06 6.39
N ALA A 106 -25.93 24.39 6.35
CA ALA A 106 -26.55 23.91 5.12
C ALA A 106 -27.17 25.11 4.39
N GLY A 107 -26.33 25.89 3.71
CA GLY A 107 -26.79 26.97 2.84
C GLY A 107 -27.97 26.51 1.99
N MET A 108 -29.08 27.24 2.12
CA MET A 108 -30.32 27.20 1.34
C MET A 108 -30.88 25.79 1.00
N PRO A 109 -32.12 25.45 1.42
CA PRO A 109 -32.75 24.21 1.01
C PRO A 109 -32.97 24.18 -0.53
N GLY A 110 -32.10 23.46 -1.24
CA GLY A 110 -32.18 23.13 -2.67
C GLY A 110 -30.78 22.84 -3.23
N THR A 111 -30.42 21.69 -3.78
CA THR A 111 -31.09 20.90 -4.83
C THR A 111 -30.80 19.39 -4.72
N PHE A 112 -30.83 18.80 -3.52
CA PHE A 112 -30.89 17.33 -3.45
C PHE A 112 -32.33 16.91 -3.70
N ARG A 113 -32.58 16.20 -4.81
CA ARG A 113 -33.87 15.58 -5.09
C ARG A 113 -34.13 14.55 -3.98
N TYR A 114 -35.17 14.78 -3.18
CA TYR A 114 -35.71 13.79 -2.27
C TYR A 114 -36.05 12.53 -3.07
N LEU A 115 -35.46 11.40 -2.69
CA LEU A 115 -35.82 10.09 -3.24
C LEU A 115 -36.97 9.54 -2.38
N THR A 116 -38.19 9.65 -2.88
CA THR A 116 -39.35 8.93 -2.34
C THR A 116 -39.45 7.57 -3.03
N VAL A 117 -39.40 6.49 -2.25
CA VAL A 117 -39.63 5.12 -2.72
C VAL A 117 -41.07 4.75 -2.31
N ASP A 118 -41.86 4.30 -3.28
CA ASP A 118 -43.20 3.70 -3.07
C ASP A 118 -43.08 2.30 -2.43
#